data_AF-A0A1Q9T4T6-F1
#
_entry.id   AF-A0A1Q9T4T6-F1
#
_cell.length_a   1.000
_cell.length_b   1.000
_cell.length_c   1.000
_cell.angle_alpha   90.00
_cell.angle_beta   90.00
_cell.angle_gamma   90.00
#
_symmetry.space_group_name_H-M   'P 1'
#
loop_
_entity.id
_entity.type
_entity.pdbx_description
1 polymer ?
#
loop_
_entity_poly.entity_id
_entity_poly.type
_entity_poly.pdbx_seq_one_letter_code
_entity_poly.pdbx_strand_id
1 'polypeptide(L)'
;MNMKYRWVAGISAITLLAACSGTADDPIDLDVENATALIEEADTAFAQGVLAGLDPVTTGDEATSRCYFSGPAQLSSAISCGPLRTLGTDEPTWYTAPLIRKQSREGIRLSLAATEWTVAPAGEDLHRPDGLEPAPIAALPEPQAPTLPESNVARWFPEGTLDADVTWEPLEGVSIHAPAATFEITGTAELDEVPASLAYDGAADEDAAVSSSPFYVPAEGQRVTAWQLEISPSVVPGFEPVGWGGPETRDATARLSVSSGAQRLPIEPHEDTQDPLGASCTAGLPCSHITPGRYVVVTSVAEEGPQELIVSTDGEDQVLDLQSGEVTSSASLLAEQRSDLELQTSTTWPREVYTILTEAEADEQGYRWTYSDVELTYAGSVNSVLLVPYDEHLGWAQEGRAWLSVQITDDPRRLQQGSELQYDRGRTFQLMVGDESLTPVGDEAMTDYLVFDVPSDFTAGEFRYRPTGSFVLDDSPLEFQAENSFTLEILFEGERR
;
A
#
# COMPACT_ATOMS: atom_id res chain seq x y z
N MET A 1 72.27 6.15 -22.55
CA MET A 1 72.08 7.34 -21.67
C MET A 1 72.02 6.80 -20.25
N ASN A 2 73.13 6.64 -19.50
CA ASN A 2 73.91 7.67 -18.77
C ASN A 2 72.98 8.72 -18.14
N MET A 3 72.81 8.86 -16.82
CA MET A 3 73.73 9.03 -15.66
C MET A 3 72.92 8.68 -14.38
N LYS A 4 73.33 7.94 -13.33
CA LYS A 4 74.40 8.10 -12.32
C LYS A 4 74.70 9.53 -11.89
N TYR A 5 74.30 9.97 -10.68
CA TYR A 5 75.12 10.71 -9.70
C TYR A 5 74.44 10.61 -8.30
N ARG A 6 75.00 9.95 -7.28
CA ARG A 6 76.16 10.26 -6.39
C ARG A 6 75.83 11.28 -5.29
N TRP A 7 75.88 10.79 -4.05
CA TRP A 7 76.16 11.53 -2.82
C TRP A 7 77.49 12.29 -2.91
N VAL A 8 77.63 13.40 -2.16
CA VAL A 8 78.66 13.64 -1.12
C VAL A 8 78.71 15.14 -0.71
N ALA A 9 78.58 15.33 0.61
CA ALA A 9 79.18 16.27 1.58
C ALA A 9 79.93 17.57 1.19
N GLY A 10 79.88 18.53 2.13
CA GLY A 10 80.94 19.54 2.38
C GLY A 10 80.42 20.84 3.01
N ILE A 11 80.30 20.93 4.35
CA ILE A 11 81.26 21.57 5.31
C ILE A 11 81.37 23.10 5.21
N SER A 12 81.02 23.81 6.30
CA SER A 12 81.76 24.90 7.00
C SER A 12 80.87 25.46 8.12
N ALA A 13 81.09 25.22 9.43
CA ALA A 13 82.18 25.59 10.36
C ALA A 13 82.01 26.97 11.04
N ILE A 14 82.18 26.99 12.39
CA ILE A 14 82.59 28.11 13.29
C ILE A 14 81.44 29.02 13.78
N THR A 15 81.18 29.33 15.06
CA THR A 15 81.75 29.05 16.40
C THR A 15 80.74 29.47 17.50
N LEU A 16 80.76 28.76 18.64
CA LEU A 16 80.68 29.20 20.06
C LEU A 16 79.98 30.53 20.45
N LEU A 17 78.98 30.44 21.35
CA LEU A 17 79.03 31.01 22.72
C LEU A 17 77.82 30.59 23.58
N ALA A 18 78.11 30.41 24.88
CA ALA A 18 77.33 29.74 25.91
C ALA A 18 76.03 30.44 26.36
N ALA A 19 75.03 29.63 26.75
CA ALA A 19 74.13 29.91 27.86
C ALA A 19 73.54 28.61 28.41
N CYS A 20 73.31 28.60 29.72
CA CYS A 20 73.19 27.46 30.62
C CYS A 20 71.93 26.58 30.43
N SER A 21 72.17 25.28 30.62
CA SER A 21 71.35 24.27 31.34
C SER A 21 69.84 24.54 31.51
N GLY A 22 69.07 23.70 30.84
CA GLY A 22 67.67 23.41 31.16
C GLY A 22 67.17 22.38 30.15
N THR A 23 67.52 21.11 30.37
CA THR A 23 66.83 19.99 29.72
C THR A 23 65.38 20.02 30.18
N ALA A 24 64.50 20.55 29.34
CA ALA A 24 63.08 20.26 29.40
C ALA A 24 62.87 18.84 28.84
N ASP A 25 61.89 18.16 29.43
CA ASP A 25 61.34 16.86 29.06
C ASP A 25 62.08 15.61 29.58
N ASP A 26 62.35 15.59 30.89
CA ASP A 26 62.02 14.39 31.67
C ASP A 26 60.54 14.55 32.11
N PRO A 27 59.65 13.56 31.91
CA PRO A 27 58.32 13.60 32.52
C PRO A 27 58.52 13.67 34.02
N ILE A 28 58.13 14.79 34.62
CA ILE A 28 58.09 14.93 36.07
C ILE A 28 57.03 13.93 36.52
N ASP A 29 57.49 12.81 37.08
CA ASP A 29 56.70 11.75 37.69
C ASP A 29 56.00 12.28 38.94
N LEU A 30 54.97 13.12 38.73
CA LEU A 30 54.07 13.57 39.78
C LEU A 30 52.95 12.53 39.86
N ASP A 31 53.18 11.49 40.65
CA ASP A 31 52.15 10.51 41.01
C ASP A 31 50.88 11.24 41.44
N VAL A 32 49.76 10.95 40.78
CA VAL A 32 48.45 11.43 41.21
C VAL A 32 48.12 10.68 42.50
N GLU A 33 48.23 11.38 43.64
CA GLU A 33 48.18 10.79 44.98
C GLU A 33 46.90 9.96 45.24
N ASN A 34 45.81 10.31 44.57
CA ASN A 34 44.49 9.71 44.77
C ASN A 34 43.94 8.99 43.52
N ALA A 35 44.80 8.55 42.59
CA ALA A 35 44.37 7.94 41.33
C ALA A 35 43.44 6.74 41.53
N THR A 36 43.80 5.79 42.41
CA THR A 36 42.98 4.61 42.71
C THR A 36 41.64 4.99 43.33
N ALA A 37 41.65 5.85 44.35
CA ALA A 37 40.43 6.29 45.02
C ALA A 37 39.50 7.07 44.09
N LEU A 38 40.05 7.84 43.14
CA LEU A 38 39.26 8.59 42.17
C LEU A 38 38.60 7.69 41.11
N ILE A 39 39.29 6.63 40.65
CA ILE A 39 38.68 5.66 39.72
C ILE A 39 37.57 4.87 40.40
N GLU A 40 37.74 4.48 41.66
CA GLU A 40 36.67 3.83 42.44
C GLU A 40 35.47 4.78 42.65
N GLU A 41 35.72 6.06 42.90
CA GLU A 41 34.69 7.10 42.97
C GLU A 41 33.97 7.26 41.62
N ALA A 42 34.71 7.28 40.52
CA ALA A 42 34.16 7.39 39.17
C ALA A 42 33.35 6.16 38.76
N ASP A 43 33.83 4.94 39.02
CA ASP A 43 33.09 3.70 38.80
C ASP A 43 31.75 3.74 39.57
N THR A 44 31.77 4.17 40.82
CA THR A 44 30.56 4.27 41.66
C THR A 44 29.59 5.32 41.12
N ALA A 45 30.10 6.50 40.74
CA ALA A 45 29.28 7.59 40.19
C ALA A 45 28.70 7.23 38.81
N PHE A 46 29.46 6.50 37.99
CA PHE A 46 29.01 5.99 36.69
C PHE A 46 27.96 4.90 36.86
N ALA A 47 28.16 3.97 37.79
CA ALA A 47 27.18 2.94 38.09
C ALA A 47 25.85 3.52 38.57
N GLN A 48 25.88 4.48 39.51
CA GLN A 48 24.68 5.10 40.06
C GLN A 48 24.00 6.09 39.11
N GLY A 49 24.77 6.78 38.26
CA GLY A 49 24.27 7.85 37.40
C GLY A 49 23.90 7.40 35.98
N VAL A 50 24.65 6.46 35.41
CA VAL A 50 24.50 6.02 34.01
C VAL A 50 24.01 4.58 33.96
N LEU A 51 24.72 3.62 34.56
CA LEU A 51 24.36 2.19 34.44
C LEU A 51 22.97 1.90 35.04
N ALA A 52 22.63 2.53 36.17
CA ALA A 52 21.32 2.37 36.81
C ALA A 52 20.14 2.96 36.01
N GLY A 53 20.41 3.80 35.00
CA GLY A 53 19.41 4.48 34.19
C GLY A 53 19.57 4.22 32.69
N LEU A 54 20.24 3.13 32.29
CA LEU A 54 20.37 2.79 30.88
C LEU A 54 18.99 2.57 30.24
N ASP A 55 18.84 3.08 29.02
CA ASP A 55 17.74 2.72 28.13
C ASP A 55 17.81 1.21 27.84
N PRO A 56 16.68 0.49 27.75
CA PRO A 56 16.61 -0.92 27.33
C PRO A 56 17.48 -1.28 26.11
N VAL A 57 17.71 -0.33 25.19
CA VAL A 57 18.50 -0.55 23.98
C VAL A 57 20.02 -0.40 24.18
N THR A 58 20.47 -0.10 25.40
CA THR A 58 21.89 0.01 25.77
C THR A 58 22.22 -0.93 26.91
N THR A 59 23.31 -1.67 26.78
CA THR A 59 23.76 -2.64 27.78
C THR A 59 25.19 -2.36 28.24
N GLY A 60 25.40 -2.65 29.51
CA GLY A 60 26.66 -2.60 30.20
C GLY A 60 26.42 -3.00 31.65
N ASP A 61 27.46 -3.51 32.29
CA ASP A 61 27.40 -3.89 33.69
C ASP A 61 28.61 -3.36 34.44
N GLU A 62 28.51 -3.34 35.76
CA GLU A 62 29.59 -2.84 36.59
C GLU A 62 30.88 -3.64 36.39
N ALA A 63 30.84 -4.92 36.01
CA ALA A 63 32.04 -5.73 35.85
C ALA A 63 32.83 -5.36 34.57
N THR A 64 32.13 -5.11 33.46
CA THR A 64 32.73 -4.87 32.14
C THR A 64 32.81 -3.40 31.74
N SER A 65 31.92 -2.55 32.26
CA SER A 65 31.82 -1.13 31.91
C SER A 65 32.41 -0.28 33.05
N ARG A 66 33.68 0.07 32.91
CA ARG A 66 34.52 0.69 33.94
C ARG A 66 35.02 2.07 33.51
N CYS A 67 35.52 2.83 34.46
CA CYS A 67 36.11 4.14 34.23
C CYS A 67 37.63 4.08 34.07
N TYR A 68 38.16 4.90 33.17
CA TYR A 68 39.56 4.97 32.78
C TYR A 68 40.00 6.44 32.67
N PHE A 69 41.27 6.69 32.96
CA PHE A 69 41.89 7.98 32.61
C PHE A 69 42.18 8.02 31.12
N SER A 70 41.85 9.13 30.47
CA SER A 70 42.19 9.38 29.07
C SER A 70 43.55 10.09 28.97
N GLY A 71 44.54 9.41 28.38
CA GLY A 71 45.95 9.81 28.39
C GLY A 71 46.63 9.49 29.73
N PRO A 72 47.97 9.71 29.84
CA PRO A 72 48.69 9.45 31.09
C PRO A 72 48.02 10.21 32.24
N ALA A 73 47.80 9.55 33.39
CA ALA A 73 46.98 10.06 34.49
C ALA A 73 47.35 11.48 34.95
N GLN A 74 48.63 11.86 34.79
CA GLN A 74 49.21 13.16 35.14
C GLN A 74 48.74 14.31 34.20
N LEU A 75 48.21 13.97 33.02
CA LEU A 75 47.72 14.89 31.98
C LEU A 75 46.21 14.74 31.67
N SER A 76 45.54 13.73 32.23
CA SER A 76 44.11 13.50 31.95
C SER A 76 43.25 14.69 32.40
N SER A 77 42.51 15.27 31.46
CA SER A 77 41.51 16.32 31.72
C SER A 77 40.12 15.76 31.99
N ALA A 78 39.92 14.46 31.73
CA ALA A 78 38.65 13.77 31.87
C ALA A 78 38.86 12.28 32.17
N ILE A 79 37.83 11.67 32.74
CA ILE A 79 37.66 10.22 32.85
C ILE A 79 36.69 9.78 31.76
N SER A 80 36.98 8.65 31.12
CA SER A 80 36.11 7.97 30.15
C SER A 80 35.60 6.67 30.77
N CYS A 81 34.27 6.47 30.80
CA CYS A 81 33.60 5.30 31.36
C CYS A 81 32.81 4.56 30.30
N GLY A 82 32.99 3.23 30.27
CA GLY A 82 32.48 2.33 29.24
C GLY A 82 33.37 1.08 29.12
N PRO A 83 33.32 0.35 27.99
CA PRO A 83 32.39 0.55 26.89
C PRO A 83 30.96 0.14 27.27
N LEU A 84 29.98 0.71 26.59
CA LEU A 84 28.59 0.27 26.57
C LEU A 84 28.22 -0.16 25.15
N ARG A 85 27.33 -1.15 25.03
CA ARG A 85 26.86 -1.66 23.74
C ARG A 85 25.45 -1.15 23.48
N THR A 86 25.25 -0.46 22.37
CA THR A 86 23.96 0.11 21.97
C THR A 86 23.40 -0.64 20.76
N LEU A 87 22.10 -0.91 20.76
CA LEU A 87 21.41 -1.62 19.69
C LEU A 87 21.63 -0.93 18.33
N GLY A 88 21.83 -1.72 17.27
CA GLY A 88 22.07 -1.22 15.92
C GLY A 88 23.44 -0.56 15.69
N THR A 89 24.36 -0.64 16.67
CA THR A 89 25.71 -0.09 16.54
C THR A 89 26.77 -1.10 16.93
N ASP A 90 27.83 -1.19 16.12
CA ASP A 90 29.03 -1.97 16.44
C ASP A 90 30.08 -1.13 17.19
N GLU A 91 29.86 0.18 17.30
CA GLU A 91 30.76 1.10 18.01
C GLU A 91 30.38 1.20 19.50
N PRO A 92 31.37 1.25 20.41
CA PRO A 92 31.10 1.34 21.83
C PRO A 92 30.67 2.76 22.19
N THR A 93 29.62 2.87 22.99
CA THR A 93 29.26 4.15 23.61
C THR A 93 30.15 4.39 24.84
N TRP A 94 30.69 5.60 24.94
CA TRP A 94 31.54 6.04 26.05
C TRP A 94 30.98 7.33 26.65
N TYR A 95 31.03 7.41 27.98
CA TYR A 95 30.68 8.61 28.73
C TYR A 95 31.93 9.24 29.30
N THR A 96 31.99 10.56 29.27
CA THR A 96 33.14 11.32 29.77
C THR A 96 32.72 12.26 30.88
N ALA A 97 33.55 12.37 31.91
CA ALA A 97 33.38 13.33 33.00
C ALA A 97 34.66 14.15 33.18
N PRO A 98 34.56 15.50 33.23
CA PRO A 98 35.74 16.35 33.39
C PRO A 98 36.33 16.22 34.80
N LEU A 99 37.65 16.36 34.89
CA LEU A 99 38.38 16.35 36.15
C LEU A 99 38.78 17.76 36.60
N ILE A 100 38.64 18.02 37.90
CA ILE A 100 39.13 19.23 38.57
C ILE A 100 40.50 18.92 39.16
N ARG A 101 41.52 19.68 38.73
CA ARG A 101 42.89 19.55 39.21
C ARG A 101 43.19 20.53 40.35
N LYS A 102 43.70 20.00 41.47
CA LYS A 102 44.30 20.79 42.57
C LYS A 102 45.76 20.41 42.73
N GLN A 103 46.65 21.39 42.56
CA GLN A 103 48.09 21.19 42.70
C GLN A 103 48.57 21.67 44.08
N SER A 104 49.36 20.84 44.76
CA SER A 104 50.00 21.18 46.04
C SER A 104 51.53 21.00 45.94
N ARG A 105 52.25 21.21 47.04
CA ARG A 105 53.69 20.87 47.14
C ARG A 105 53.95 19.37 47.30
N GLU A 106 52.91 18.60 47.62
CA GLU A 106 52.95 17.16 47.92
C GLU A 106 52.62 16.34 46.66
N GLY A 107 51.81 16.88 45.75
CA GLY A 107 51.46 16.20 44.50
C GLY A 107 50.29 16.86 43.75
N ILE A 108 49.77 16.15 42.75
CA ILE A 108 48.53 16.51 42.04
C ILE A 108 47.40 15.69 42.65
N ARG A 109 46.33 16.36 43.07
CA ARG A 109 45.07 15.73 43.47
C ARG A 109 43.98 16.05 42.47
N LEU A 110 43.30 15.02 41.99
CA LEU A 110 42.20 15.13 41.04
C LEU A 110 40.87 14.87 41.74
N SER A 111 39.79 15.47 41.27
CA SER A 111 38.42 15.17 41.72
C SER A 111 37.46 15.28 40.54
N LEU A 112 36.38 14.51 40.53
CA LEU A 112 35.33 14.65 39.51
C LEU A 112 34.73 16.07 39.59
N ALA A 113 34.62 16.74 38.44
CA ALA A 113 33.65 17.82 38.32
C ALA A 113 32.24 17.22 38.46
N ALA A 114 31.29 17.96 39.03
CA ALA A 114 29.94 17.45 39.30
C ALA A 114 29.36 16.68 38.11
N THR A 115 28.60 15.61 38.43
CA THR A 115 28.06 14.49 37.62
C THR A 115 27.33 14.85 36.31
N GLU A 116 27.95 15.62 35.43
CA GLU A 116 27.53 15.81 34.05
C GLU A 116 28.34 14.84 33.19
N TRP A 117 27.81 13.63 33.01
CA TRP A 117 28.34 12.67 32.07
C TRP A 117 27.94 13.07 30.65
N THR A 118 28.91 13.19 29.75
CA THR A 118 28.65 13.50 28.34
C THR A 118 29.07 12.35 27.45
N VAL A 119 28.21 11.96 26.50
CA VAL A 119 28.57 10.98 25.48
C VAL A 119 29.65 11.58 24.59
N ALA A 120 30.83 10.94 24.55
CA ALA A 120 31.95 11.34 23.72
C ALA A 120 32.86 10.14 23.47
N PRO A 121 33.60 10.09 22.34
CA PRO A 121 34.57 9.03 22.11
C PRO A 121 35.53 8.87 23.28
N ALA A 122 35.92 7.63 23.57
CA ALA A 122 37.03 7.37 24.50
C ALA A 122 38.31 8.08 24.03
N GLY A 123 39.16 8.47 24.99
CA GLY A 123 40.53 8.86 24.67
C GLY A 123 41.31 7.69 24.03
N GLU A 124 42.28 8.01 23.19
CA GLU A 124 43.07 6.99 22.45
C GLU A 124 43.95 6.11 23.37
N ASP A 125 44.30 6.61 24.56
CA ASP A 125 45.15 5.94 25.55
C ASP A 125 44.41 5.81 26.89
N LEU A 126 43.68 4.71 27.09
CA LEU A 126 42.91 4.46 28.31
C LEU A 126 43.78 3.76 29.37
N HIS A 127 43.83 4.33 30.58
CA HIS A 127 44.63 3.80 31.67
C HIS A 127 43.85 3.61 32.96
N ARG A 128 44.13 2.52 33.67
CA ARG A 128 43.57 2.21 34.98
C ARG A 128 44.67 1.82 35.98
N PRO A 129 44.64 2.31 37.23
CA PRO A 129 45.69 2.01 38.22
C PRO A 129 45.86 0.52 38.57
N ASP A 130 44.82 -0.29 38.37
CA ASP A 130 44.87 -1.74 38.60
C ASP A 130 45.30 -2.55 37.36
N GLY A 131 45.62 -1.87 36.25
CA GLY A 131 46.13 -2.48 35.03
C GLY A 131 45.08 -3.25 34.21
N LEU A 132 43.80 -3.15 34.56
CA LEU A 132 42.73 -3.72 33.74
C LEU A 132 42.50 -2.86 32.50
N GLU A 133 42.37 -3.52 31.34
CA GLU A 133 42.04 -2.90 30.07
C GLU A 133 40.52 -2.89 29.83
N PRO A 134 40.00 -1.98 28.99
CA PRO A 134 38.61 -2.02 28.52
C PRO A 134 38.19 -3.40 28.02
N ALA A 135 37.04 -3.88 28.48
CA ALA A 135 36.45 -5.09 27.93
C ALA A 135 36.15 -4.90 26.43
N PRO A 136 36.35 -5.92 25.58
CA PRO A 136 35.90 -5.84 24.19
C PRO A 136 34.37 -5.76 24.15
N ILE A 137 33.80 -5.07 23.15
CA ILE A 137 32.33 -4.92 23.01
C ILE A 137 31.61 -6.26 23.00
N ALA A 138 32.18 -7.27 22.34
CA ALA A 138 31.61 -8.61 22.28
C ALA A 138 31.53 -9.34 23.63
N ALA A 139 32.20 -8.82 24.67
CA ALA A 139 32.08 -9.33 26.04
C ALA A 139 30.95 -8.65 26.84
N LEU A 140 30.40 -7.55 26.33
CA LEU A 140 29.19 -6.93 26.90
C LEU A 140 27.96 -7.77 26.54
N PRO A 141 26.93 -7.80 27.40
CA PRO A 141 25.63 -8.36 27.04
C PRO A 141 25.13 -7.77 25.72
N GLU A 142 24.33 -8.53 24.97
CA GLU A 142 23.69 -8.02 23.78
C GLU A 142 22.47 -7.18 24.16
N PRO A 143 22.34 -5.93 23.67
CA PRO A 143 21.12 -5.16 23.89
C PRO A 143 19.95 -5.86 23.22
N GLN A 144 18.79 -5.83 23.88
CA GLN A 144 17.58 -6.45 23.37
C GLN A 144 16.72 -5.38 22.72
N ALA A 145 16.30 -5.63 21.49
CA ALA A 145 15.31 -4.79 20.83
C ALA A 145 13.97 -4.86 21.58
N PRO A 146 13.26 -3.73 21.73
CA PRO A 146 11.91 -3.74 22.26
C PRO A 146 10.97 -4.51 21.30
N THR A 147 9.94 -5.14 21.86
CA THR A 147 8.86 -5.71 21.06
C THR A 147 7.99 -4.60 20.47
N LEU A 148 7.46 -4.80 19.28
CA LEU A 148 6.47 -3.91 18.70
C LEU A 148 5.31 -3.65 19.66
N PRO A 149 4.87 -2.38 19.80
CA PRO A 149 3.83 -2.00 20.75
C PRO A 149 2.41 -2.42 20.30
N GLU A 150 2.18 -2.50 18.99
CA GLU A 150 0.90 -2.89 18.40
C GLU A 150 0.95 -4.30 17.80
N SER A 151 -0.18 -5.01 17.88
CA SER A 151 -0.39 -6.35 17.29
C SER A 151 -1.75 -6.40 16.60
N ASN A 152 -1.91 -7.27 15.60
CA ASN A 152 -3.12 -7.34 14.76
C ASN A 152 -3.45 -5.99 14.09
N VAL A 153 -2.47 -5.42 13.39
CA VAL A 153 -2.61 -4.15 12.68
C VAL A 153 -2.13 -4.29 11.23
N ALA A 154 -2.74 -3.55 10.32
CA ALA A 154 -2.32 -3.41 8.93
C ALA A 154 -2.28 -1.93 8.57
N ARG A 155 -1.15 -1.46 8.03
CA ARG A 155 -0.99 -0.06 7.61
C ARG A 155 -0.33 0.05 6.25
N TRP A 156 -0.59 1.15 5.57
CA TRP A 156 0.06 1.45 4.31
C TRP A 156 0.98 2.67 4.38
N PHE A 157 2.00 2.63 3.55
CA PHE A 157 3.05 3.63 3.43
C PHE A 157 3.31 3.91 1.94
N PRO A 158 3.75 5.13 1.57
CA PRO A 158 4.26 5.40 0.23
C PRO A 158 5.42 4.47 -0.15
N GLU A 159 5.60 4.23 -1.45
CA GLU A 159 6.80 3.54 -1.95
C GLU A 159 8.08 4.29 -1.50
N GLY A 160 9.05 3.54 -0.97
CA GLY A 160 10.32 4.08 -0.48
C GLY A 160 10.37 4.48 1.00
N THR A 161 9.31 4.26 1.78
CA THR A 161 9.36 4.42 3.25
C THR A 161 10.23 3.37 3.94
N LEU A 162 10.29 2.16 3.38
CA LEU A 162 11.19 1.11 3.85
C LEU A 162 12.62 1.37 3.37
N ASP A 163 13.59 1.16 4.26
CA ASP A 163 15.00 1.28 3.96
C ASP A 163 15.41 0.36 2.81
N ALA A 164 16.45 0.77 2.08
CA ALA A 164 16.99 0.02 0.94
C ALA A 164 17.53 -1.39 1.31
N ASP A 165 17.66 -1.68 2.60
CA ASP A 165 18.22 -2.93 3.12
C ASP A 165 17.16 -4.03 3.30
N VAL A 166 15.86 -3.73 3.10
CA VAL A 166 14.82 -4.78 3.06
C VAL A 166 15.01 -5.65 1.82
N THR A 167 15.17 -6.96 2.05
CA THR A 167 15.26 -7.95 0.97
C THR A 167 13.87 -8.41 0.58
N TRP A 168 13.41 -7.98 -0.60
CA TRP A 168 12.12 -8.35 -1.16
C TRP A 168 12.18 -9.67 -1.91
N GLU A 169 11.25 -10.57 -1.60
CA GLU A 169 10.92 -11.73 -2.42
C GLU A 169 9.91 -11.30 -3.50
N PRO A 170 10.24 -11.41 -4.80
CA PRO A 170 9.34 -11.02 -5.87
C PRO A 170 8.16 -11.99 -5.99
N LEU A 171 6.98 -11.46 -6.29
CA LEU A 171 5.76 -12.21 -6.54
C LEU A 171 5.25 -11.91 -7.94
N GLU A 172 4.84 -12.94 -8.67
CA GLU A 172 4.26 -12.83 -10.01
C GLU A 172 2.85 -13.43 -10.01
N GLY A 173 1.89 -12.74 -10.62
CA GLY A 173 0.53 -13.24 -10.79
C GLY A 173 -0.35 -13.19 -9.52
N VAL A 174 0.04 -12.40 -8.51
CA VAL A 174 -0.76 -12.19 -7.30
C VAL A 174 -1.55 -10.89 -7.46
N SER A 175 -2.70 -10.98 -8.10
CA SER A 175 -3.53 -9.80 -8.40
C SER A 175 -5.01 -10.07 -8.21
N ILE A 176 -5.78 -9.00 -8.00
CA ILE A 176 -7.24 -9.04 -7.94
C ILE A 176 -7.83 -7.83 -8.67
N HIS A 177 -8.85 -8.08 -9.49
CA HIS A 177 -9.49 -7.11 -10.37
C HIS A 177 -10.85 -6.70 -9.82
N ALA A 178 -10.90 -5.54 -9.18
CA ALA A 178 -12.15 -4.92 -8.76
C ALA A 178 -12.69 -3.98 -9.85
N PRO A 179 -13.99 -3.63 -9.82
CA PRO A 179 -14.58 -2.69 -10.78
C PRO A 179 -13.87 -1.34 -10.81
N ALA A 180 -13.39 -0.84 -9.65
CA ALA A 180 -12.70 0.44 -9.57
C ALA A 180 -11.23 0.41 -9.98
N ALA A 181 -10.50 -0.66 -9.64
CA ALA A 181 -9.05 -0.74 -9.85
C ALA A 181 -8.57 -2.20 -9.86
N THR A 182 -7.37 -2.39 -10.39
CA THR A 182 -6.61 -3.63 -10.21
C THR A 182 -5.63 -3.42 -9.05
N PHE A 183 -5.57 -4.41 -8.15
CA PHE A 183 -4.65 -4.45 -7.02
C PHE A 183 -3.67 -5.61 -7.26
N GLU A 184 -2.38 -5.32 -7.37
CA GLU A 184 -1.34 -6.31 -7.64
C GLU A 184 -0.29 -6.29 -6.53
N ILE A 185 0.05 -7.47 -6.02
CA ILE A 185 1.11 -7.66 -5.03
C ILE A 185 2.35 -8.14 -5.77
N THR A 186 3.38 -7.29 -5.80
CA THR A 186 4.58 -7.49 -6.63
C THR A 186 5.77 -8.05 -5.83
N GLY A 187 5.68 -8.03 -4.50
CA GLY A 187 6.72 -8.57 -3.64
C GLY A 187 6.31 -8.62 -2.17
N THR A 188 7.05 -9.41 -1.41
CA THR A 188 6.86 -9.61 0.03
C THR A 188 8.18 -9.62 0.78
N ALA A 189 8.16 -9.27 2.05
CA ALA A 189 9.30 -9.38 2.95
C ALA A 189 8.80 -9.68 4.37
N GLU A 190 9.36 -10.71 4.99
CA GLU A 190 9.21 -10.96 6.42
C GLU A 190 10.22 -10.11 7.20
N LEU A 191 9.74 -9.43 8.25
CA LEU A 191 10.53 -8.47 9.02
C LEU A 191 10.79 -9.01 10.42
N ASP A 192 11.96 -9.63 10.62
CA ASP A 192 12.47 -10.01 11.95
C ASP A 192 12.87 -8.77 12.77
N GLU A 193 13.33 -7.73 12.07
CA GLU A 193 13.64 -6.40 12.61
C GLU A 193 12.78 -5.37 11.89
N VAL A 194 11.93 -4.69 12.64
CA VAL A 194 10.99 -3.69 12.14
C VAL A 194 11.57 -2.31 12.38
N PRO A 195 11.92 -1.55 11.32
CA PRO A 195 12.46 -0.21 11.46
C PRO A 195 11.57 0.67 12.33
N ALA A 196 12.18 1.54 13.16
CA ALA A 196 11.42 2.45 14.02
C ALA A 196 10.49 3.39 13.23
N SER A 197 10.79 3.67 11.96
CA SER A 197 9.89 4.43 11.06
C SER A 197 8.58 3.71 10.74
N LEU A 198 8.55 2.39 10.87
CA LEU A 198 7.35 1.57 10.75
C LEU A 198 6.75 1.18 12.09
N ALA A 199 7.52 1.35 13.17
CA ALA A 199 7.08 1.00 14.50
C ALA A 199 5.91 1.90 14.89
N TYR A 200 4.82 1.24 15.22
CA TYR A 200 3.52 1.88 15.34
C TYR A 200 3.43 2.70 16.63
N ASP A 201 3.30 4.02 16.51
CA ASP A 201 2.94 4.89 17.63
C ASP A 201 1.64 5.62 17.29
N GLY A 202 0.52 4.98 17.62
CA GLY A 202 -0.83 5.55 17.45
C GLY A 202 -1.14 6.74 18.36
N ALA A 203 -0.18 7.24 19.14
CA ALA A 203 -0.38 8.43 19.96
C ALA A 203 0.87 9.31 19.95
N ALA A 204 0.70 10.54 19.48
CA ALA A 204 1.46 11.69 19.96
C ALA A 204 1.20 11.93 21.46
N ASP A 205 1.32 10.92 22.32
CA ASP A 205 1.57 11.13 23.74
C ASP A 205 3.07 11.44 23.82
N GLU A 206 3.38 12.74 23.90
CA GLU A 206 4.73 13.26 24.19
C GLU A 206 5.37 12.67 25.48
N ASP A 207 4.61 11.87 26.24
CA ASP A 207 5.00 11.17 27.47
C ASP A 207 5.29 9.66 27.30
N ALA A 208 4.94 9.04 26.17
CA ALA A 208 5.43 7.71 25.83
C ALA A 208 6.83 7.90 25.26
N ALA A 209 7.86 7.61 26.06
CA ALA A 209 9.24 7.69 25.62
C ALA A 209 9.37 6.96 24.27
N VAL A 210 9.52 7.73 23.18
CA VAL A 210 10.01 7.23 21.90
C VAL A 210 11.23 6.42 22.28
N SER A 211 11.12 5.10 22.16
CA SER A 211 12.27 4.25 22.40
C SER A 211 13.33 4.76 21.43
N SER A 212 14.52 5.08 21.94
CA SER A 212 15.65 5.46 21.09
C SER A 212 16.13 4.31 20.19
N SER A 213 15.37 3.20 20.16
CA SER A 213 15.63 2.02 19.37
C SER A 213 15.60 2.32 17.87
N PRO A 214 16.61 1.88 17.12
CA PRO A 214 16.58 1.95 15.66
C PRO A 214 15.56 0.97 15.05
N PHE A 215 15.21 -0.12 15.76
CA PHE A 215 14.26 -1.13 15.28
C PHE A 215 13.56 -1.85 16.44
N TYR A 216 12.48 -2.57 16.12
CA TYR A 216 11.67 -3.37 17.03
C TYR A 216 11.66 -4.81 16.55
N VAL A 217 11.36 -5.76 17.45
CA VAL A 217 11.10 -7.15 17.06
C VAL A 217 9.60 -7.45 17.10
N PRO A 218 9.09 -8.39 16.28
CA PRO A 218 7.71 -8.86 16.38
C PRO A 218 7.35 -9.29 17.81
N ALA A 219 6.11 -9.02 18.23
CA ALA A 219 5.61 -9.51 19.50
C ALA A 219 5.47 -11.04 19.48
N GLU A 220 5.50 -11.69 20.65
CA GLU A 220 5.39 -13.16 20.75
C GLU A 220 4.11 -13.68 20.06
N GLY A 221 4.27 -14.63 19.13
CA GLY A 221 3.19 -15.21 18.33
C GLY A 221 2.64 -14.29 17.23
N GLN A 222 3.34 -13.19 16.92
CA GLN A 222 3.07 -12.34 15.77
C GLN A 222 4.19 -12.51 14.73
N ARG A 223 3.80 -12.43 13.46
CA ARG A 223 4.72 -12.21 12.34
C ARG A 223 4.48 -10.83 11.77
N VAL A 224 5.56 -10.20 11.31
CA VAL A 224 5.47 -8.91 10.60
C VAL A 224 5.85 -9.12 9.15
N THR A 225 4.95 -8.72 8.25
CA THR A 225 5.16 -8.89 6.81
C THR A 225 4.88 -7.58 6.10
N ALA A 226 5.77 -7.20 5.19
CA ALA A 226 5.61 -6.08 4.28
C ALA A 226 5.30 -6.59 2.87
N TRP A 227 4.34 -5.94 2.20
CA TRP A 227 3.88 -6.27 0.85
C TRP A 227 4.01 -5.06 -0.07
N GLN A 228 4.55 -5.24 -1.27
CA GLN A 228 4.55 -4.21 -2.32
C GLN A 228 3.24 -4.28 -3.09
N LEU A 229 2.39 -3.27 -2.92
CA LEU A 229 1.09 -3.16 -3.59
C LEU A 229 1.15 -2.12 -4.70
N GLU A 230 0.80 -2.51 -5.91
CA GLU A 230 0.52 -1.63 -7.03
C GLU A 230 -1.00 -1.51 -7.23
N ILE A 231 -1.49 -0.28 -7.29
CA ILE A 231 -2.88 0.03 -7.66
C ILE A 231 -2.84 0.62 -9.07
N SER A 232 -3.57 0.01 -9.99
CA SER A 232 -3.67 0.46 -11.38
C SER A 232 -5.14 0.59 -11.83
N PRO A 233 -5.43 1.30 -12.94
CA PRO A 233 -6.78 1.38 -13.48
C PRO A 233 -7.40 0.01 -13.66
N SER A 234 -8.72 -0.07 -13.47
CA SER A 234 -9.44 -1.34 -13.63
C SER A 234 -9.32 -1.88 -15.05
N VAL A 235 -9.23 -3.20 -15.15
CA VAL A 235 -9.41 -3.93 -16.42
C VAL A 235 -10.89 -4.15 -16.76
N VAL A 236 -11.80 -3.91 -15.81
CA VAL A 236 -13.25 -4.05 -16.00
C VAL A 236 -13.75 -2.84 -16.81
N PRO A 237 -14.24 -3.04 -18.05
CA PRO A 237 -14.76 -1.94 -18.85
C PRO A 237 -16.12 -1.47 -18.32
N GLY A 238 -16.53 -0.27 -18.72
CA GLY A 238 -17.86 0.28 -18.47
C GLY A 238 -18.24 1.26 -19.58
N PHE A 239 -19.54 1.57 -19.69
CA PHE A 239 -20.00 2.63 -20.59
C PHE A 239 -19.93 3.98 -19.90
N GLU A 240 -19.38 4.99 -20.56
CA GLU A 240 -19.36 6.33 -19.99
C GLU A 240 -20.80 6.82 -19.71
N PRO A 241 -21.07 7.38 -18.51
CA PRO A 241 -22.42 7.81 -18.14
C PRO A 241 -22.91 8.95 -19.04
N VAL A 242 -24.11 8.77 -19.58
CA VAL A 242 -24.70 9.68 -20.58
C VAL A 242 -25.44 10.84 -19.90
N GLY A 243 -24.68 11.81 -19.38
CA GLY A 243 -25.20 13.12 -18.94
C GLY A 243 -26.11 13.13 -17.70
N TRP A 244 -26.69 14.30 -17.41
CA TRP A 244 -27.42 14.56 -16.17
C TRP A 244 -28.83 13.97 -16.18
N GLY A 245 -29.15 13.10 -15.22
CA GLY A 245 -30.50 12.57 -14.98
C GLY A 245 -30.71 11.08 -15.30
N GLY A 246 -29.64 10.32 -15.50
CA GLY A 246 -29.68 8.86 -15.63
C GLY A 246 -30.08 8.14 -14.33
N PRO A 247 -30.32 6.82 -14.39
CA PRO A 247 -30.61 6.01 -13.21
C PRO A 247 -29.47 6.08 -12.18
N GLU A 248 -29.80 5.86 -10.91
CA GLU A 248 -28.80 5.87 -9.83
C GLU A 248 -27.73 4.80 -10.08
N THR A 249 -26.46 5.19 -9.99
CA THR A 249 -25.32 4.28 -10.03
C THR A 249 -25.00 3.77 -8.64
N ARG A 250 -24.52 2.54 -8.56
CA ARG A 250 -24.04 1.89 -7.35
C ARG A 250 -22.58 2.28 -7.10
N ASP A 251 -22.20 2.33 -5.82
CA ASP A 251 -20.86 2.70 -5.40
C ASP A 251 -19.86 1.57 -5.68
N ALA A 252 -19.04 1.74 -6.72
CA ALA A 252 -18.01 0.80 -7.13
C ALA A 252 -16.70 0.97 -6.34
N THR A 253 -16.68 1.79 -5.27
CA THR A 253 -15.50 2.01 -4.44
C THR A 253 -14.98 0.69 -3.84
N ALA A 254 -13.72 0.39 -4.12
CA ALA A 254 -13.00 -0.75 -3.58
C ALA A 254 -12.26 -0.36 -2.29
N ARG A 255 -12.52 -1.07 -1.20
CA ARG A 255 -11.86 -0.90 0.11
C ARG A 255 -10.99 -2.10 0.44
N LEU A 256 -9.79 -1.86 0.95
CA LEU A 256 -8.82 -2.91 1.25
C LEU A 256 -8.73 -3.24 2.74
N SER A 257 -8.52 -4.51 3.04
CA SER A 257 -8.30 -5.06 4.38
C SER A 257 -7.49 -6.35 4.27
N VAL A 258 -6.84 -6.76 5.36
CA VAL A 258 -6.06 -8.01 5.44
C VAL A 258 -6.69 -8.95 6.45
N SER A 259 -6.66 -10.26 6.19
CA SER A 259 -7.08 -11.27 7.16
C SER A 259 -5.96 -11.58 8.17
N SER A 260 -6.32 -11.73 9.45
CA SER A 260 -5.46 -12.22 10.54
C SER A 260 -6.22 -13.30 11.29
N GLY A 261 -6.03 -14.56 10.89
CA GLY A 261 -6.82 -15.68 11.40
C GLY A 261 -8.32 -15.48 11.14
N ALA A 262 -9.12 -15.27 12.19
CA ALA A 262 -10.56 -15.00 12.08
C ALA A 262 -10.91 -13.50 12.05
N GLN A 263 -9.91 -12.61 12.11
CA GLN A 263 -10.11 -11.17 12.15
C GLN A 263 -9.90 -10.54 10.77
N ARG A 264 -10.64 -9.46 10.54
CA ARG A 264 -10.51 -8.60 9.37
C ARG A 264 -9.93 -7.27 9.83
N LEU A 265 -8.74 -6.93 9.33
CA LEU A 265 -8.01 -5.73 9.70
C LEU A 265 -8.09 -4.71 8.56
N PRO A 266 -8.67 -3.51 8.77
CA PRO A 266 -8.61 -2.45 7.76
C PRO A 266 -7.15 -2.04 7.52
N ILE A 267 -6.80 -1.69 6.28
CA ILE A 267 -5.48 -1.12 5.99
C ILE A 267 -5.53 0.38 6.28
N GLU A 268 -5.00 0.76 7.44
CA GLU A 268 -5.02 2.13 7.92
C GLU A 268 -3.88 2.97 7.33
N PRO A 269 -4.07 4.28 7.15
CA PRO A 269 -2.97 5.17 6.82
C PRO A 269 -1.94 5.22 7.96
N HIS A 270 -0.67 5.47 7.62
CA HIS A 270 0.37 5.70 8.62
C HIS A 270 0.20 7.04 9.37
N GLU A 271 -0.39 8.08 8.74
CA GLU A 271 -0.57 9.42 9.31
C GLU A 271 -2.04 9.87 9.30
N ASP A 272 -2.40 10.77 10.23
CA ASP A 272 -3.75 11.30 10.52
C ASP A 272 -4.49 12.00 9.34
N THR A 273 -3.91 12.07 8.15
CA THR A 273 -4.45 12.87 7.03
C THR A 273 -4.67 12.12 5.73
N GLN A 274 -4.53 10.80 5.70
CA GLN A 274 -4.73 10.04 4.47
C GLN A 274 -6.00 9.20 4.52
N ASP A 275 -6.72 9.14 3.39
CA ASP A 275 -7.87 8.26 3.24
C ASP A 275 -7.42 6.79 3.38
N PRO A 276 -8.29 5.87 3.85
CA PRO A 276 -7.99 4.44 3.86
C PRO A 276 -7.61 3.96 2.46
N LEU A 277 -6.66 3.02 2.37
CA LEU A 277 -6.15 2.55 1.09
C LEU A 277 -7.26 1.86 0.29
N GLY A 278 -7.40 2.26 -0.98
CA GLY A 278 -8.42 1.73 -1.87
C GLY A 278 -8.55 2.55 -3.15
N ALA A 279 -9.64 2.32 -3.87
CA ALA A 279 -9.95 3.02 -5.12
C ALA A 279 -11.40 3.53 -5.06
N SER A 280 -11.56 4.85 -4.94
CA SER A 280 -12.87 5.50 -4.91
C SER A 280 -13.51 5.48 -6.29
N CYS A 281 -14.79 5.11 -6.39
CA CYS A 281 -15.51 5.17 -7.66
C CYS A 281 -17.02 5.36 -7.48
N THR A 282 -17.40 6.60 -7.20
CA THR A 282 -18.79 6.99 -6.92
C THR A 282 -19.53 7.56 -8.13
N ALA A 283 -18.82 7.88 -9.22
CA ALA A 283 -19.37 8.58 -10.38
C ALA A 283 -19.86 7.66 -11.51
N GLY A 284 -19.88 6.34 -11.30
CA GLY A 284 -20.14 5.35 -12.34
C GLY A 284 -18.86 4.83 -13.01
N LEU A 285 -19.01 3.77 -13.81
CA LEU A 285 -17.90 3.17 -14.55
C LEU A 285 -17.75 3.81 -15.93
N PRO A 286 -16.55 3.82 -16.54
CA PRO A 286 -15.25 3.44 -15.97
C PRO A 286 -14.69 4.51 -15.02
N CYS A 287 -13.91 4.09 -14.00
CA CYS A 287 -13.33 4.96 -12.99
C CYS A 287 -12.09 5.72 -13.50
N SER A 288 -12.28 6.66 -14.43
CA SER A 288 -11.19 7.35 -15.16
C SER A 288 -10.26 8.24 -14.32
N HIS A 289 -10.59 8.48 -13.05
CA HIS A 289 -9.82 9.34 -12.14
C HIS A 289 -8.80 8.58 -11.28
N ILE A 290 -8.80 7.24 -11.31
CA ILE A 290 -7.84 6.42 -10.57
C ILE A 290 -6.44 6.64 -11.14
N THR A 291 -5.56 7.19 -10.31
CA THR A 291 -4.15 7.38 -10.66
C THR A 291 -3.35 6.16 -10.21
N PRO A 292 -2.54 5.55 -11.09
CA PRO A 292 -1.67 4.45 -10.69
C PRO A 292 -0.75 4.85 -9.53
N GLY A 293 -0.53 3.96 -8.58
CA GLY A 293 0.29 4.22 -7.39
C GLY A 293 0.92 2.96 -6.85
N ARG A 294 2.06 3.11 -6.18
CA ARG A 294 2.77 2.04 -5.48
C ARG A 294 2.87 2.34 -4.00
N TYR A 295 2.65 1.30 -3.22
CA TYR A 295 2.51 1.37 -1.78
C TYR A 295 3.20 0.18 -1.12
N VAL A 296 3.58 0.36 0.13
CA VAL A 296 4.00 -0.72 1.00
C VAL A 296 2.92 -0.93 2.04
N VAL A 297 2.39 -2.15 2.15
CA VAL A 297 1.46 -2.54 3.22
C VAL A 297 2.23 -3.36 4.24
N VAL A 298 2.33 -2.87 5.48
CA VAL A 298 2.98 -3.58 6.59
C VAL A 298 1.91 -4.10 7.54
N THR A 299 2.01 -5.39 7.84
CA THR A 299 1.06 -6.12 8.67
C THR A 299 1.80 -6.71 9.87
N SER A 300 1.20 -6.61 11.06
CA SER A 300 1.60 -7.34 12.26
C SER A 300 0.41 -8.22 12.63
N VAL A 301 0.50 -9.51 12.34
CA VAL A 301 -0.62 -10.46 12.43
C VAL A 301 -0.20 -11.75 13.12
N ALA A 302 -1.17 -12.61 13.45
CA ALA A 302 -0.86 -13.93 13.98
C ALA A 302 0.12 -14.69 13.07
N GLU A 303 1.11 -15.35 13.69
CA GLU A 303 2.13 -16.15 13.00
C GLU A 303 1.50 -17.30 12.19
N GLU A 304 0.45 -17.92 12.74
CA GLU A 304 -0.28 -19.00 12.10
C GLU A 304 -1.51 -18.50 11.32
N GLY A 305 -1.72 -19.06 10.13
CA GLY A 305 -2.88 -18.81 9.27
C GLY A 305 -2.51 -18.29 7.88
N PRO A 306 -3.44 -18.34 6.90
CA PRO A 306 -3.23 -17.68 5.62
C PRO A 306 -3.19 -16.15 5.82
N GLN A 307 -2.45 -15.46 4.96
CA GLN A 307 -2.59 -14.01 4.81
C GLN A 307 -3.36 -13.76 3.52
N GLU A 308 -4.49 -13.09 3.62
CA GLU A 308 -5.34 -12.79 2.48
C GLU A 308 -5.59 -11.29 2.40
N LEU A 309 -5.59 -10.76 1.17
CA LEU A 309 -6.08 -9.42 0.89
C LEU A 309 -7.57 -9.52 0.58
N ILE A 310 -8.39 -8.79 1.33
CA ILE A 310 -9.83 -8.72 1.12
C ILE A 310 -10.16 -7.37 0.49
N VAL A 311 -10.74 -7.41 -0.71
CA VAL A 311 -11.25 -6.25 -1.43
C VAL A 311 -12.77 -6.24 -1.34
N SER A 312 -13.33 -5.22 -0.68
CA SER A 312 -14.79 -5.03 -0.64
C SER A 312 -15.23 -4.01 -1.66
N THR A 313 -16.21 -4.39 -2.48
CA THR A 313 -16.90 -3.48 -3.41
C THR A 313 -18.39 -3.74 -3.33
N ASP A 314 -19.21 -2.69 -3.16
CA ASP A 314 -20.67 -2.79 -3.11
C ASP A 314 -21.22 -3.85 -2.13
N GLY A 315 -20.52 -4.03 -1.00
CA GLY A 315 -20.91 -4.98 0.05
C GLY A 315 -20.51 -6.44 -0.19
N GLU A 316 -19.92 -6.75 -1.34
CA GLU A 316 -19.35 -8.08 -1.62
C GLU A 316 -17.84 -8.08 -1.39
N ASP A 317 -17.33 -9.20 -0.89
CA ASP A 317 -15.90 -9.43 -0.66
C ASP A 317 -15.32 -10.33 -1.75
N GLN A 318 -14.18 -9.91 -2.29
CA GLN A 318 -13.29 -10.76 -3.05
C GLN A 318 -12.02 -10.96 -2.23
N VAL A 319 -11.57 -12.21 -2.08
CA VAL A 319 -10.46 -12.59 -1.18
C VAL A 319 -9.33 -13.16 -2.03
N LEU A 320 -8.18 -12.50 -2.00
CA LEU A 320 -6.94 -12.92 -2.66
C LEU A 320 -6.01 -13.57 -1.63
N ASP A 321 -5.72 -14.86 -1.81
CA ASP A 321 -4.69 -15.53 -1.03
C ASP A 321 -3.29 -15.08 -1.50
N LEU A 322 -2.54 -14.45 -0.60
CA LEU A 322 -1.27 -13.80 -0.93
C LEU A 322 -0.13 -14.77 -1.22
N GLN A 323 -0.29 -16.06 -0.93
CA GLN A 323 0.73 -17.08 -1.18
C GLN A 323 0.52 -17.80 -2.51
N SER A 324 -0.73 -18.11 -2.84
CA SER A 324 -1.11 -18.87 -4.03
C SER A 324 -1.54 -17.99 -5.20
N GLY A 325 -1.95 -16.75 -4.93
CA GLY A 325 -2.59 -15.87 -5.92
C GLY A 325 -4.02 -16.27 -6.25
N GLU A 326 -4.62 -17.23 -5.55
CA GLU A 326 -6.00 -17.65 -5.78
C GLU A 326 -6.98 -16.59 -5.28
N VAL A 327 -7.96 -16.24 -6.13
CA VAL A 327 -9.05 -15.34 -5.78
C VAL A 327 -10.33 -16.14 -5.55
N THR A 328 -11.01 -15.88 -4.43
CA THR A 328 -12.31 -16.46 -4.10
C THR A 328 -13.34 -15.36 -3.85
N SER A 329 -14.59 -15.59 -4.23
CA SER A 329 -15.70 -14.66 -3.99
C SER A 329 -17.06 -15.36 -4.16
N SER A 330 -18.10 -14.82 -3.52
CA SER A 330 -19.51 -15.11 -3.83
C SER A 330 -20.01 -14.40 -5.10
N ALA A 331 -19.26 -13.40 -5.56
CA ALA A 331 -19.54 -12.64 -6.77
C ALA A 331 -18.80 -13.22 -8.00
N SER A 332 -19.11 -12.68 -9.17
CA SER A 332 -18.47 -13.06 -10.43
C SER A 332 -16.96 -12.78 -10.42
N LEU A 333 -16.18 -13.81 -10.76
CA LEU A 333 -14.73 -13.74 -10.95
C LEU A 333 -14.34 -13.62 -12.43
N LEU A 334 -15.25 -13.11 -13.29
CA LEU A 334 -15.01 -13.06 -14.73
C LEU A 334 -13.69 -12.36 -15.09
N ALA A 335 -13.37 -11.25 -14.43
CA ALA A 335 -12.15 -10.47 -14.70
C ALA A 335 -10.85 -11.22 -14.33
N GLU A 336 -10.93 -12.20 -13.43
CA GLU A 336 -9.82 -13.11 -13.11
C GLU A 336 -9.66 -14.21 -14.16
N GLN A 337 -10.76 -14.61 -14.80
CA GLN A 337 -10.81 -15.79 -15.66
C GLN A 337 -10.41 -15.51 -17.12
N ARG A 338 -10.57 -14.27 -17.60
CA ARG A 338 -10.38 -13.92 -19.01
C ARG A 338 -10.07 -12.43 -19.23
N SER A 339 -9.49 -12.12 -20.39
CA SER A 339 -9.13 -10.75 -20.79
C SER A 339 -10.07 -10.12 -21.82
N ASP A 340 -10.81 -10.92 -22.58
CA ASP A 340 -11.73 -10.45 -23.62
C ASP A 340 -13.08 -10.05 -23.01
N LEU A 341 -13.10 -8.91 -22.31
CA LEU A 341 -14.27 -8.34 -21.64
C LEU A 341 -15.06 -7.36 -22.50
N GLU A 342 -14.54 -6.98 -23.67
CA GLU A 342 -15.14 -6.01 -24.57
C GLU A 342 -15.10 -6.49 -26.02
N LEU A 343 -16.24 -6.37 -26.70
CA LEU A 343 -16.40 -6.59 -28.12
C LEU A 343 -16.79 -5.26 -28.79
N GLN A 344 -15.85 -4.71 -29.54
CA GLN A 344 -16.08 -3.56 -30.39
C GLN A 344 -16.85 -3.99 -31.64
N THR A 345 -17.99 -3.35 -31.90
CA THR A 345 -18.85 -3.62 -33.05
C THR A 345 -19.38 -2.31 -33.64
N SER A 346 -19.85 -2.32 -34.87
CA SER A 346 -20.50 -1.14 -35.46
C SER A 346 -21.60 -1.64 -36.39
N THR A 347 -22.63 -2.20 -35.76
CA THR A 347 -23.79 -2.72 -36.48
C THR A 347 -24.88 -1.68 -36.38
N THR A 348 -25.25 -1.10 -37.52
CA THR A 348 -26.33 -0.12 -37.62
C THR A 348 -27.44 -0.70 -38.48
N TRP A 349 -28.67 -0.50 -38.05
CA TRP A 349 -29.86 -0.80 -38.85
C TRP A 349 -30.38 0.50 -39.47
N PRO A 350 -30.76 0.48 -40.74
CA PRO A 350 -31.29 1.67 -41.39
C PRO A 350 -32.60 2.10 -40.72
N ARG A 351 -32.91 3.39 -40.85
CA ARG A 351 -34.19 3.94 -40.42
C ARG A 351 -35.31 3.33 -41.26
N GLU A 352 -36.22 2.63 -40.60
CA GLU A 352 -37.40 1.98 -41.15
C GLU A 352 -38.69 2.62 -40.62
N VAL A 353 -39.75 2.59 -41.43
CA VAL A 353 -41.08 3.04 -41.02
C VAL A 353 -42.02 1.84 -41.07
N TYR A 354 -42.62 1.52 -39.92
CA TYR A 354 -43.62 0.48 -39.78
C TYR A 354 -44.99 1.10 -39.54
N THR A 355 -45.92 0.86 -40.47
CA THR A 355 -47.32 1.25 -40.33
C THR A 355 -48.01 0.27 -39.38
N ILE A 356 -48.32 0.73 -38.18
CA ILE A 356 -49.00 -0.07 -37.15
C ILE A 356 -50.49 -0.23 -37.50
N LEU A 357 -51.10 0.85 -37.97
CA LEU A 357 -52.51 0.90 -38.34
C LEU A 357 -52.67 1.92 -39.47
N THR A 358 -53.28 1.54 -40.59
CA THR A 358 -53.58 2.48 -41.68
C THR A 358 -54.79 3.36 -41.33
N GLU A 359 -54.88 4.55 -41.93
CA GLU A 359 -56.06 5.43 -41.78
C GLU A 359 -57.37 4.68 -42.11
N ALA A 360 -57.37 3.89 -43.19
CA ALA A 360 -58.52 3.12 -43.61
C ALA A 360 -58.93 2.04 -42.59
N GLU A 361 -57.97 1.31 -42.03
CA GLU A 361 -58.24 0.30 -40.99
C GLU A 361 -58.74 0.95 -39.69
N ALA A 362 -58.24 2.14 -39.37
CA ALA A 362 -58.67 2.88 -38.19
C ALA A 362 -60.14 3.38 -38.32
N ASP A 363 -60.50 3.88 -39.51
CA ASP A 363 -61.87 4.27 -39.87
C ASP A 363 -62.84 3.08 -39.81
N GLU A 364 -62.43 1.93 -40.35
CA GLU A 364 -63.22 0.69 -40.29
C GLU A 364 -63.47 0.22 -38.85
N GLN A 365 -62.48 0.40 -37.97
CA GLN A 365 -62.55 0.05 -36.55
C GLN A 365 -63.26 1.12 -35.69
N GLY A 366 -63.62 2.27 -36.27
CA GLY A 366 -64.43 3.30 -35.63
C GLY A 366 -63.66 4.25 -34.72
N TYR A 367 -62.33 4.33 -34.88
CA TYR A 367 -61.48 5.32 -34.19
C TYR A 367 -61.78 6.72 -34.73
N ARG A 368 -61.98 7.69 -33.83
CA ARG A 368 -62.58 9.00 -34.12
C ARG A 368 -61.57 10.09 -34.48
N TRP A 369 -60.26 9.80 -34.45
CA TRP A 369 -59.21 10.83 -34.54
C TRP A 369 -57.93 10.45 -35.32
N THR A 370 -57.94 9.38 -36.12
CA THR A 370 -56.83 9.00 -37.00
C THR A 370 -56.96 9.67 -38.37
N TYR A 371 -56.34 10.84 -38.55
CA TYR A 371 -56.31 11.57 -39.84
C TYR A 371 -55.10 11.19 -40.73
N SER A 372 -54.40 10.13 -40.36
CA SER A 372 -53.24 9.57 -41.06
C SER A 372 -52.98 8.16 -40.54
N ASP A 373 -52.13 7.41 -41.26
CA ASP A 373 -51.53 6.17 -40.75
C ASP A 373 -50.86 6.41 -39.39
N VAL A 374 -50.97 5.42 -38.49
CA VAL A 374 -50.23 5.35 -37.24
C VAL A 374 -48.92 4.63 -37.53
N GLU A 375 -47.81 5.34 -37.39
CA GLU A 375 -46.51 4.87 -37.86
C GLU A 375 -45.47 4.94 -36.74
N LEU A 376 -44.71 3.86 -36.62
CA LEU A 376 -43.49 3.81 -35.85
C LEU A 376 -42.29 3.99 -36.79
N THR A 377 -41.48 5.00 -36.53
CA THR A 377 -40.14 5.06 -37.12
C THR A 377 -39.15 4.51 -36.13
N TYR A 378 -38.33 3.57 -36.57
CA TYR A 378 -37.28 2.97 -35.76
C TYR A 378 -36.03 2.77 -36.59
N ALA A 379 -34.89 2.82 -35.93
CA ALA A 379 -33.56 2.56 -36.41
C ALA A 379 -32.81 1.89 -35.25
N GLY A 380 -31.50 1.76 -35.37
CA GLY A 380 -30.69 1.60 -34.19
C GLY A 380 -29.26 1.22 -34.52
N SER A 381 -28.44 1.19 -33.48
CA SER A 381 -27.07 0.73 -33.61
C SER A 381 -26.60 0.06 -32.34
N VAL A 382 -25.73 -0.93 -32.52
CA VAL A 382 -24.89 -1.48 -31.45
C VAL A 382 -23.45 -1.11 -31.77
N ASN A 383 -22.81 -0.40 -30.83
CA ASN A 383 -21.45 0.11 -30.99
C ASN A 383 -20.44 -0.58 -30.07
N SER A 384 -20.89 -1.14 -28.95
CA SER A 384 -20.04 -1.91 -28.06
C SER A 384 -20.87 -2.90 -27.27
N VAL A 385 -20.28 -4.05 -26.98
CA VAL A 385 -20.82 -5.08 -26.11
C VAL A 385 -19.76 -5.40 -25.06
N LEU A 386 -20.13 -5.31 -23.79
CA LEU A 386 -19.26 -5.63 -22.67
C LEU A 386 -19.72 -6.92 -22.01
N LEU A 387 -18.77 -7.76 -21.60
CA LEU A 387 -19.00 -8.92 -20.74
C LEU A 387 -18.27 -8.64 -19.43
N VAL A 388 -19.01 -8.29 -18.38
CA VAL A 388 -18.45 -7.71 -17.14
C VAL A 388 -18.93 -8.44 -15.89
N PRO A 389 -18.10 -8.53 -14.83
CA PRO A 389 -18.52 -9.11 -13.56
C PRO A 389 -19.43 -8.17 -12.74
N TYR A 390 -19.37 -6.86 -13.01
CA TYR A 390 -20.08 -5.82 -12.27
C TYR A 390 -20.69 -4.81 -13.24
N ASP A 391 -21.96 -4.49 -13.05
CA ASP A 391 -22.68 -3.45 -13.78
C ASP A 391 -22.98 -2.29 -12.84
N GLU A 392 -22.83 -1.04 -13.31
CA GLU A 392 -22.92 0.14 -12.44
C GLU A 392 -24.32 0.37 -11.86
N HIS A 393 -25.37 -0.26 -12.39
CA HIS A 393 -26.72 -0.13 -11.85
C HIS A 393 -27.23 -1.44 -11.22
N LEU A 394 -26.75 -2.60 -11.67
CA LEU A 394 -27.16 -3.91 -11.12
C LEU A 394 -26.22 -4.45 -10.04
N GLY A 395 -24.98 -3.97 -9.99
CA GLY A 395 -23.95 -4.44 -9.06
C GLY A 395 -23.27 -5.70 -9.55
N TRP A 396 -22.79 -6.53 -8.63
CA TRP A 396 -22.13 -7.80 -8.94
C TRP A 396 -23.07 -8.82 -9.56
N ALA A 397 -22.61 -9.48 -10.62
CA ALA A 397 -23.17 -10.76 -11.04
C ALA A 397 -22.81 -11.84 -10.02
N GLN A 398 -23.64 -12.88 -9.91
CA GLN A 398 -23.37 -14.02 -9.03
C GLN A 398 -22.15 -14.83 -9.48
N GLU A 399 -21.58 -15.63 -8.59
CA GLU A 399 -20.55 -16.62 -8.93
C GLU A 399 -20.98 -17.46 -10.15
N GLY A 400 -20.08 -17.61 -11.13
CA GLY A 400 -20.33 -18.34 -12.38
C GLY A 400 -21.24 -17.62 -13.39
N ARG A 401 -21.65 -16.38 -13.10
CA ARG A 401 -22.46 -15.51 -13.98
C ARG A 401 -21.69 -14.27 -14.38
N ALA A 402 -22.18 -13.56 -15.38
CA ALA A 402 -21.67 -12.27 -15.85
C ALA A 402 -22.81 -11.43 -16.41
N TRP A 403 -22.58 -10.12 -16.49
CA TRP A 403 -23.45 -9.20 -17.19
C TRP A 403 -22.96 -9.03 -18.63
N LEU A 404 -23.83 -9.28 -19.59
CA LEU A 404 -23.63 -8.88 -20.98
C LEU A 404 -24.33 -7.55 -21.23
N SER A 405 -23.57 -6.47 -21.28
CA SER A 405 -24.08 -5.11 -21.48
C SER A 405 -23.92 -4.70 -22.95
N VAL A 406 -25.04 -4.44 -23.64
CA VAL A 406 -25.10 -4.10 -25.06
C VAL A 406 -25.46 -2.62 -25.19
N GLN A 407 -24.52 -1.79 -25.65
CA GLN A 407 -24.79 -0.37 -25.90
C GLN A 407 -25.67 -0.23 -27.13
N ILE A 408 -26.82 0.43 -26.97
CA ILE A 408 -27.79 0.61 -28.04
C ILE A 408 -27.98 2.09 -28.35
N THR A 409 -28.44 2.35 -29.57
CA THR A 409 -28.97 3.67 -29.97
C THR A 409 -30.35 3.46 -30.55
N ASP A 410 -31.23 4.42 -30.28
CA ASP A 410 -32.65 4.47 -30.65
C ASP A 410 -33.58 3.66 -29.74
N ASP A 411 -34.29 4.41 -28.88
CA ASP A 411 -35.34 3.90 -28.00
C ASP A 411 -36.70 4.33 -28.55
N PRO A 412 -37.52 3.41 -29.09
CA PRO A 412 -38.73 3.71 -29.86
C PRO A 412 -39.92 4.17 -28.99
N ARG A 413 -39.71 5.07 -28.03
CA ARG A 413 -40.75 5.50 -27.06
C ARG A 413 -41.82 6.42 -27.63
N ARG A 414 -41.66 6.92 -28.86
CA ARG A 414 -42.56 7.93 -29.45
C ARG A 414 -43.03 7.54 -30.84
N LEU A 415 -44.34 7.63 -31.04
CA LEU A 415 -44.95 7.62 -32.37
C LEU A 415 -44.69 8.94 -33.10
N GLN A 416 -44.75 8.92 -34.43
CA GLN A 416 -44.67 10.15 -35.23
C GLN A 416 -45.77 11.16 -34.84
N GLN A 417 -46.94 10.68 -34.40
CA GLN A 417 -48.06 11.51 -33.97
C GLN A 417 -47.89 12.10 -32.56
N GLY A 418 -46.78 11.82 -31.86
CA GLY A 418 -46.47 12.38 -30.54
C GLY A 418 -47.10 11.66 -29.36
N SER A 419 -47.82 10.56 -29.59
CA SER A 419 -48.35 9.67 -28.54
C SER A 419 -47.24 8.82 -27.92
N GLU A 420 -47.39 8.50 -26.64
CA GLU A 420 -46.47 7.66 -25.87
C GLU A 420 -46.71 6.18 -26.18
N LEU A 421 -45.63 5.46 -26.51
CA LEU A 421 -45.65 4.02 -26.73
C LEU A 421 -45.36 3.29 -25.41
N GLN A 422 -46.18 2.29 -25.10
CA GLN A 422 -45.84 1.28 -24.10
C GLN A 422 -45.04 0.19 -24.78
N TYR A 423 -43.73 0.38 -24.80
CA TYR A 423 -42.80 -0.53 -25.41
C TYR A 423 -42.59 -1.79 -24.55
N ASP A 424 -42.61 -2.98 -25.18
CA ASP A 424 -42.27 -4.22 -24.50
C ASP A 424 -40.76 -4.49 -24.67
N ARG A 425 -39.99 -4.13 -23.64
CA ARG A 425 -38.52 -4.24 -23.65
C ARG A 425 -38.04 -5.68 -23.84
N GLY A 426 -38.69 -6.65 -23.20
CA GLY A 426 -38.29 -8.06 -23.26
C GLY A 426 -38.71 -8.77 -24.55
N ARG A 427 -39.77 -8.31 -25.22
CA ARG A 427 -40.15 -8.82 -26.56
C ARG A 427 -39.41 -8.13 -27.68
N THR A 428 -38.96 -6.90 -27.48
CA THR A 428 -38.21 -6.20 -28.52
C THR A 428 -36.75 -6.56 -28.53
N PHE A 429 -36.12 -6.59 -27.36
CA PHE A 429 -34.73 -6.95 -27.23
C PHE A 429 -34.64 -8.35 -26.66
N GLN A 430 -33.96 -9.24 -27.37
CA GLN A 430 -33.74 -10.60 -26.92
C GLN A 430 -32.29 -10.98 -27.18
N LEU A 431 -31.70 -11.75 -26.27
CA LEU A 431 -30.43 -12.41 -26.50
C LEU A 431 -30.68 -13.90 -26.59
N MET A 432 -30.39 -14.49 -27.74
CA MET A 432 -30.47 -15.93 -27.92
C MET A 432 -29.12 -16.56 -27.56
N VAL A 433 -29.14 -17.50 -26.60
CA VAL A 433 -27.97 -18.28 -26.18
C VAL A 433 -28.31 -19.75 -26.37
N GLY A 434 -27.86 -20.33 -27.49
CA GLY A 434 -28.35 -21.63 -27.94
C GLY A 434 -29.85 -21.58 -28.21
N ASP A 435 -30.63 -22.42 -27.51
CA ASP A 435 -32.09 -22.47 -27.60
C ASP A 435 -32.80 -21.55 -26.59
N GLU A 436 -32.05 -20.91 -25.68
CA GLU A 436 -32.59 -20.03 -24.65
C GLU A 436 -32.74 -18.60 -25.15
N SER A 437 -33.89 -17.97 -24.86
CA SER A 437 -34.15 -16.56 -25.16
C SER A 437 -34.14 -15.76 -23.86
N LEU A 438 -33.09 -14.98 -23.65
CA LEU A 438 -32.93 -14.09 -22.51
C LEU A 438 -33.54 -12.72 -22.80
N THR A 439 -34.15 -12.11 -21.79
CA THR A 439 -34.67 -10.74 -21.84
C THR A 439 -33.75 -9.80 -21.07
N PRO A 440 -33.69 -8.49 -21.42
CA PRO A 440 -32.91 -7.54 -20.65
C PRO A 440 -33.35 -7.48 -19.20
N VAL A 441 -32.38 -7.35 -18.30
CA VAL A 441 -32.58 -7.08 -16.87
C VAL A 441 -32.33 -5.59 -16.59
N GLY A 442 -32.85 -5.10 -15.47
CA GLY A 442 -32.64 -3.72 -15.01
C GLY A 442 -33.81 -2.76 -15.28
N ASP A 443 -33.62 -1.51 -14.87
CA ASP A 443 -34.64 -0.45 -14.91
C ASP A 443 -34.92 0.00 -16.35
N GLU A 444 -36.19 0.24 -16.69
CA GLU A 444 -36.61 0.85 -17.97
C GLU A 444 -36.03 2.26 -18.17
N ALA A 445 -35.54 2.92 -17.11
CA ALA A 445 -34.78 4.16 -17.21
C ALA A 445 -33.43 4.02 -17.94
N MET A 446 -32.88 2.80 -18.05
CA MET A 446 -31.68 2.50 -18.83
C MET A 446 -32.00 2.51 -20.33
N THR A 447 -31.82 3.66 -20.98
CA THR A 447 -32.18 3.86 -22.39
C THR A 447 -31.03 3.57 -23.36
N ASP A 448 -29.79 3.70 -22.88
CA ASP A 448 -28.60 3.77 -23.75
C ASP A 448 -27.85 2.44 -23.82
N TYR A 449 -28.25 1.47 -22.98
CA TYR A 449 -27.77 0.10 -23.05
C TYR A 449 -28.77 -0.90 -22.45
N LEU A 450 -28.54 -2.17 -22.74
CA LEU A 450 -29.30 -3.31 -22.26
C LEU A 450 -28.37 -4.25 -21.53
N VAL A 451 -28.83 -4.88 -20.45
CA VAL A 451 -28.01 -5.84 -19.70
C VAL A 451 -28.69 -7.20 -19.73
N PHE A 452 -27.93 -8.27 -19.92
CA PHE A 452 -28.42 -9.65 -19.86
C PHE A 452 -27.60 -10.45 -18.85
N ASP A 453 -28.26 -11.31 -18.07
CA ASP A 453 -27.60 -12.27 -17.19
C ASP A 453 -27.16 -13.49 -18.02
N VAL A 454 -25.85 -13.71 -18.15
CA VAL A 454 -25.27 -14.82 -18.91
C VAL A 454 -24.30 -15.64 -18.06
N PRO A 455 -24.03 -16.91 -18.41
CA PRO A 455 -22.94 -17.67 -17.81
C PRO A 455 -21.59 -16.96 -17.98
N SER A 456 -20.67 -17.06 -17.01
CA SER A 456 -19.34 -16.43 -17.12
C SER A 456 -18.49 -17.02 -18.25
N ASP A 457 -18.77 -18.25 -18.68
CA ASP A 457 -18.15 -18.90 -19.83
C ASP A 457 -18.85 -18.59 -21.17
N PHE A 458 -19.71 -17.56 -21.22
CA PHE A 458 -20.35 -17.11 -22.46
C PHE A 458 -19.31 -16.77 -23.54
N THR A 459 -19.46 -17.39 -24.70
CA THR A 459 -18.62 -17.13 -25.89
C THR A 459 -19.43 -16.65 -27.09
N ALA A 460 -20.72 -16.98 -27.16
CA ALA A 460 -21.52 -16.69 -28.35
C ALA A 460 -23.02 -16.56 -28.06
N GLY A 461 -23.67 -15.63 -28.76
CA GLY A 461 -25.12 -15.46 -28.76
C GLY A 461 -25.59 -14.61 -29.93
N GLU A 462 -26.90 -14.58 -30.18
CA GLU A 462 -27.52 -13.72 -31.20
C GLU A 462 -28.40 -12.67 -30.51
N PHE A 463 -27.99 -11.41 -30.59
CA PHE A 463 -28.81 -10.29 -30.17
C PHE A 463 -29.87 -9.99 -31.23
N ARG A 464 -31.13 -9.88 -30.81
CA ARG A 464 -32.28 -9.62 -31.67
C ARG A 464 -32.96 -8.33 -31.26
N TYR A 465 -33.26 -7.50 -32.25
CA TYR A 465 -34.04 -6.28 -32.12
C TYR A 465 -35.27 -6.34 -33.03
N ARG A 466 -36.46 -6.27 -32.43
CA ARG A 466 -37.74 -6.29 -33.14
C ARG A 466 -38.81 -5.47 -32.43
N PRO A 467 -39.00 -4.18 -32.76
CA PRO A 467 -39.93 -3.30 -32.06
C PRO A 467 -41.29 -3.94 -31.81
N THR A 468 -41.63 -4.10 -30.55
CA THR A 468 -42.84 -4.77 -30.06
C THR A 468 -43.37 -3.98 -28.87
N GLY A 469 -44.69 -3.80 -28.80
CA GLY A 469 -45.29 -3.09 -27.68
C GLY A 469 -46.78 -2.83 -27.91
N SER A 470 -47.27 -1.80 -27.25
CA SER A 470 -48.64 -1.34 -27.39
C SER A 470 -48.74 0.19 -27.32
N PHE A 471 -49.86 0.74 -27.77
CA PHE A 471 -50.20 2.15 -27.64
C PHE A 471 -51.70 2.28 -27.41
N VAL A 472 -52.15 3.42 -26.89
CA VAL A 472 -53.57 3.70 -26.66
C VAL A 472 -54.08 4.64 -27.75
N LEU A 473 -55.14 4.22 -28.43
CA LEU A 473 -55.89 5.02 -29.41
C LEU A 473 -57.37 5.01 -29.02
N ASP A 474 -57.95 6.18 -28.75
CA ASP A 474 -59.32 6.37 -28.23
C ASP A 474 -59.68 5.40 -27.10
N ASP A 475 -58.88 5.43 -26.03
CA ASP A 475 -59.02 4.57 -24.85
C ASP A 475 -58.92 3.06 -25.12
N SER A 476 -58.52 2.66 -26.34
CA SER A 476 -58.34 1.26 -26.74
C SER A 476 -56.84 0.94 -26.83
N PRO A 477 -56.34 -0.06 -26.08
CA PRO A 477 -54.98 -0.54 -26.25
C PRO A 477 -54.87 -1.35 -27.54
N LEU A 478 -53.86 -1.03 -28.35
CA LEU A 478 -53.51 -1.75 -29.57
C LEU A 478 -52.09 -2.26 -29.46
N GLU A 479 -51.90 -3.56 -29.68
CA GLU A 479 -50.57 -4.18 -29.75
C GLU A 479 -49.98 -4.07 -31.14
N PHE A 480 -48.66 -4.01 -31.22
CA PHE A 480 -47.94 -4.06 -32.48
C PHE A 480 -46.65 -4.86 -32.35
N GLN A 481 -46.19 -5.39 -33.48
CA GLN A 481 -44.89 -6.01 -33.62
C GLN A 481 -44.39 -5.75 -35.04
N ALA A 482 -43.24 -5.09 -35.18
CA ALA A 482 -42.62 -4.84 -36.47
C ALA A 482 -42.41 -6.15 -37.24
N GLU A 483 -42.56 -6.13 -38.56
CA GLU A 483 -42.38 -7.34 -39.38
C GLU A 483 -40.93 -7.80 -39.41
N ASN A 484 -40.00 -6.84 -39.53
CA ASN A 484 -38.58 -7.11 -39.62
C ASN A 484 -37.95 -7.25 -38.23
N SER A 485 -37.14 -8.28 -38.07
CA SER A 485 -36.21 -8.42 -36.96
C SER A 485 -34.79 -8.17 -37.44
N PHE A 486 -34.04 -7.39 -36.68
CA PHE A 486 -32.61 -7.23 -36.88
C PHE A 486 -31.85 -8.15 -35.92
N THR A 487 -30.76 -8.72 -36.41
CA THR A 487 -29.91 -9.62 -35.62
C THR A 487 -28.45 -9.19 -35.68
N LEU A 488 -27.74 -9.46 -34.59
CA LEU A 488 -26.30 -9.29 -34.44
C LEU A 488 -25.74 -10.54 -33.76
N GLU A 489 -24.79 -11.21 -34.41
CA GLU A 489 -24.00 -12.24 -33.75
C GLU A 489 -22.98 -11.58 -32.81
N ILE A 490 -23.00 -12.01 -31.55
CA ILE A 490 -22.04 -11.61 -30.52
C ILE A 490 -21.11 -12.80 -30.32
N LEU A 491 -19.80 -12.57 -30.49
CA LEU A 491 -18.77 -13.60 -30.38
C LEU A 491 -17.61 -13.07 -29.56
N PHE A 492 -17.31 -13.76 -28.46
CA PHE A 492 -16.09 -13.58 -27.67
C PHE A 492 -15.17 -14.77 -27.91
N GLU A 493 -13.88 -14.52 -28.07
CA GLU A 493 -12.90 -15.54 -28.48
C GLU A 493 -12.57 -16.56 -27.36
N GLY A 494 -12.92 -16.24 -26.11
CA GLY A 494 -12.76 -17.16 -24.97
C GLY A 494 -11.32 -17.24 -24.47
N GLU A 495 -10.55 -16.15 -24.59
CA GLU A 495 -9.16 -16.10 -24.15
C GLU A 495 -9.08 -16.15 -22.62
N ARG A 496 -8.69 -17.32 -22.10
CA ARG A 496 -8.42 -17.51 -20.66
C ARG A 496 -7.09 -16.88 -20.28
N ARG A 497 -7.08 -16.20 -19.14
CA ARG A 497 -5.84 -15.69 -18.51
C ARG A 497 -5.00 -16.81 -17.92
#